data_AF-A0A1M7KEP9-F1
#
_entry.id   AF-A0A1M7KEP9-F1
#
_cell.length_a   1.000
_cell.length_b   1.000
_cell.length_c   1.000
_cell.angle_alpha   90.00
_cell.angle_beta   90.00
_cell.angle_gamma   90.00
#
_symmetry.space_group_name_H-M   'P 1'
#
loop_
_entity.id
_entity.type
_entity.pdbx_description
1 polymer ?
#
loop_
_entity_poly.entity_id
_entity_poly.type
_entity_poly.pdbx_seq_one_letter_code
_entity_poly.pdbx_strand_id
1 'polypeptide(L)'
;MRRRAIRILSVSLIFLLIISSLAFAAPNPKGKGTEVKAKAEVKLQENNKLSNAGKEKKLQVQAENRTKEQAKISWGSMKKLRGRVRINNKEIKFDVPPVIKDGRTLIPIRAIMNGFGATVSWDEVAKAVYIEKGDVKITIVIGSTTVYVNDNPVTIDVPAQLIINRTFVPLRFISETLGKKVNYNPDTEDIDIEEPQETETSQENVAQEDVTQENITQESTSNQQTSEETAGQEPGTEIPQE
;
A
#
# COMPACT_ATOMS: atom_id res chain seq x y z
N MET A 1 -18.13 -6.83 -37.04
CA MET A 1 -16.68 -6.82 -36.67
C MET A 1 -16.52 -7.33 -35.25
N ARG A 2 -15.98 -8.54 -35.04
CA ARG A 2 -15.72 -9.09 -33.71
C ARG A 2 -14.26 -8.82 -33.33
N ARG A 3 -14.03 -7.92 -32.37
CA ARG A 3 -12.70 -7.66 -31.81
C ARG A 3 -12.36 -8.83 -30.87
N ARG A 4 -11.34 -9.62 -31.23
CA ARG A 4 -10.80 -10.67 -30.35
C ARG A 4 -9.93 -9.99 -29.30
N ALA A 5 -10.41 -9.99 -28.05
CA ALA A 5 -9.64 -9.58 -26.90
C ALA A 5 -8.56 -10.65 -26.61
N ILE A 6 -7.30 -10.28 -26.75
CA ILE A 6 -6.16 -11.09 -26.30
C ILE A 6 -6.05 -10.86 -24.80
N ARG A 7 -6.55 -11.80 -24.00
CA ARG A 7 -6.28 -11.86 -22.56
C ARG A 7 -4.83 -12.34 -22.40
N ILE A 8 -3.93 -11.44 -21.98
CA ILE A 8 -2.57 -11.78 -21.58
C ILE A 8 -2.68 -12.48 -20.22
N LEU A 9 -2.85 -13.80 -20.23
CA LEU A 9 -2.77 -14.61 -19.02
C LEU A 9 -1.31 -14.60 -18.56
N SER A 10 -1.10 -14.17 -17.32
CA SER A 10 0.19 -14.06 -16.66
C SER A 10 0.94 -15.40 -16.67
N VAL A 11 2.21 -15.37 -17.05
CA VAL A 11 3.13 -16.53 -17.11
C VAL A 11 3.51 -17.05 -15.70
N SER A 12 2.86 -16.55 -14.65
CA SER A 12 3.20 -16.87 -13.25
C SER A 12 2.66 -18.22 -12.75
N LEU A 13 1.85 -18.95 -13.53
CA LEU A 13 1.13 -20.15 -13.03
C LEU A 13 1.59 -21.49 -13.64
N ILE A 14 2.50 -21.51 -14.63
CA ILE A 14 2.89 -22.76 -15.35
C ILE A 14 4.28 -23.22 -14.90
N PHE A 15 4.52 -23.29 -13.59
CA PHE A 15 5.76 -23.87 -13.04
C PHE A 15 5.51 -24.99 -12.01
N LEU A 16 4.27 -25.46 -11.82
CA LEU A 16 3.90 -26.38 -10.73
C LEU A 16 3.21 -27.69 -11.14
N LEU A 17 3.44 -28.22 -12.36
CA LEU A 17 2.89 -29.52 -12.77
C LEU A 17 3.82 -30.32 -13.70
N ILE A 18 5.08 -30.59 -13.31
CA ILE A 18 5.86 -31.67 -13.94
C ILE A 18 6.67 -32.44 -12.89
N ILE A 19 5.99 -33.05 -11.91
CA ILE A 19 6.57 -34.17 -11.15
C ILE A 19 5.45 -35.18 -10.81
N SER A 20 4.90 -35.88 -11.80
CA SER A 20 4.15 -37.12 -11.55
C SER A 20 4.05 -37.99 -12.82
N SER A 21 5.05 -38.84 -13.00
CA SER A 21 4.92 -40.18 -13.61
C SER A 21 6.30 -40.80 -13.71
N LEU A 22 6.79 -41.33 -12.59
CA LEU A 22 7.79 -42.40 -12.62
C LEU A 22 7.02 -43.72 -12.73
N ALA A 23 6.69 -44.12 -13.96
CA ALA A 23 6.30 -45.50 -14.24
C ALA A 23 7.58 -46.26 -14.62
N PHE A 24 8.09 -47.03 -13.67
CA PHE A 24 9.21 -47.95 -13.84
C PHE A 24 8.75 -49.12 -14.73
N ALA A 25 9.00 -49.03 -16.03
CA ALA A 25 8.83 -50.14 -16.97
C ALA A 25 10.19 -50.84 -17.16
N ALA A 26 10.28 -52.12 -16.76
CA ALA A 26 11.47 -52.95 -16.90
C ALA A 26 11.78 -53.26 -18.38
N PRO A 27 13.06 -53.29 -18.81
CA PRO A 27 13.41 -53.61 -20.20
C PRO A 27 13.48 -55.13 -20.48
N ASN A 28 12.84 -55.56 -21.56
CA ASN A 28 12.96 -56.91 -22.16
C ASN A 28 14.04 -56.89 -23.28
N PRO A 29 15.14 -57.67 -23.21
CA PRO A 29 16.23 -57.53 -24.15
C PRO A 29 16.24 -58.63 -25.23
N LYS A 30 15.66 -58.35 -26.41
CA LYS A 30 16.09 -59.00 -27.68
C LYS A 30 15.91 -58.04 -28.87
N GLY A 31 17.03 -57.57 -29.42
CA GLY A 31 17.08 -56.99 -30.77
C GLY A 31 18.09 -55.86 -30.93
N LYS A 32 19.21 -56.11 -31.64
CA LYS A 32 20.24 -55.10 -31.98
C LYS A 32 19.74 -53.91 -32.84
N GLY A 33 18.44 -53.85 -33.16
CA GLY A 33 17.80 -52.76 -33.91
C GLY A 33 17.11 -51.69 -33.05
N THR A 34 16.99 -51.87 -31.73
CA THR A 34 16.27 -50.93 -30.84
C THR A 34 17.17 -49.85 -30.21
N GLU A 35 18.47 -50.12 -29.99
CA GLU A 35 19.40 -49.13 -29.43
C GLU A 35 19.66 -47.93 -30.35
N VAL A 36 19.62 -48.14 -31.68
CA VAL A 36 19.87 -47.07 -32.65
C VAL A 36 18.67 -46.12 -32.74
N LYS A 37 17.45 -46.63 -32.58
CA LYS A 37 16.21 -45.83 -32.56
C LYS A 37 16.05 -45.05 -31.25
N ALA A 38 16.30 -45.67 -30.11
CA ALA A 38 16.24 -44.99 -28.81
C ALA A 38 17.26 -43.85 -28.69
N LYS A 39 18.50 -44.06 -29.17
CA LYS A 39 19.53 -42.99 -29.19
C LYS A 39 19.19 -41.85 -30.15
N ALA A 40 18.54 -42.15 -31.28
CA ALA A 40 18.11 -41.13 -32.24
C ALA A 40 16.94 -40.28 -31.68
N GLU A 41 15.98 -40.89 -30.99
CA GLU A 41 14.85 -40.19 -30.36
C GLU A 41 15.30 -39.34 -29.16
N VAL A 42 16.19 -39.85 -28.31
CA VAL A 42 16.78 -39.07 -27.20
C VAL A 42 17.54 -37.85 -27.72
N LYS A 43 18.34 -38.03 -28.79
CA LYS A 43 19.08 -36.93 -29.42
C LYS A 43 18.15 -35.91 -30.10
N LEU A 44 17.02 -36.35 -30.66
CA LEU A 44 16.01 -35.46 -31.25
C LEU A 44 15.26 -34.65 -30.17
N GLN A 45 14.90 -35.29 -29.06
CA GLN A 45 14.25 -34.63 -27.92
C GLN A 45 15.18 -33.62 -27.24
N GLU A 46 16.45 -33.96 -27.07
CA GLU A 46 17.47 -33.07 -26.52
C GLU A 46 17.72 -31.85 -27.43
N ASN A 47 17.84 -32.06 -28.74
CA ASN A 47 18.00 -30.98 -29.72
C ASN A 47 16.77 -30.05 -29.78
N ASN A 48 15.54 -30.59 -29.67
CA ASN A 48 14.34 -29.76 -29.59
C ASN A 48 14.27 -28.95 -28.29
N LYS A 49 14.67 -29.53 -27.16
CA LYS A 49 14.74 -28.84 -25.86
C LYS A 49 15.75 -27.68 -25.89
N LEU A 50 16.94 -27.90 -26.45
CA LEU A 50 17.98 -26.88 -26.62
C LEU A 50 17.55 -25.75 -27.58
N SER A 51 16.86 -26.08 -28.67
CA SER A 51 16.32 -25.11 -29.63
C SER A 51 15.25 -24.21 -29.01
N ASN A 52 14.34 -24.79 -28.23
CA ASN A 52 13.27 -24.06 -27.56
C ASN A 52 13.82 -23.17 -26.43
N ALA A 53 14.78 -23.65 -25.63
CA ALA A 53 15.44 -22.85 -24.61
C ALA A 53 16.16 -21.61 -25.19
N GLY A 54 16.78 -21.73 -26.38
CA GLY A 54 17.39 -20.60 -27.07
C GLY A 54 16.37 -19.56 -27.58
N LYS A 55 15.20 -20.02 -28.04
CA LYS A 55 14.08 -19.14 -28.45
C LYS A 55 13.45 -18.44 -27.25
N GLU A 56 13.25 -19.16 -26.15
CA GLU A 56 12.70 -18.63 -24.90
C GLU A 56 13.62 -17.56 -24.29
N LYS A 57 14.94 -17.80 -24.25
CA LYS A 57 15.92 -16.79 -23.81
C LYS A 57 15.88 -15.53 -24.69
N LYS A 58 15.78 -15.67 -26.02
CA LYS A 58 15.66 -14.51 -26.93
C LYS A 58 14.36 -13.73 -26.71
N LEU A 59 13.25 -14.42 -26.46
CA LEU A 59 11.96 -13.81 -26.19
C LEU A 59 11.95 -13.06 -24.85
N GLN A 60 12.54 -13.65 -23.80
CA GLN A 60 12.72 -13.00 -22.50
C GLN A 60 13.57 -11.73 -22.61
N VAL A 61 14.73 -11.79 -23.27
CA VAL A 61 15.60 -10.62 -23.48
C VAL A 61 14.89 -9.52 -24.26
N GLN A 62 14.11 -9.86 -25.30
CA GLN A 62 13.31 -8.87 -26.03
C GLN A 62 12.19 -8.25 -25.19
N ALA A 63 11.51 -9.05 -24.35
CA ALA A 63 10.49 -8.56 -23.43
C ALA A 63 11.06 -7.62 -22.37
N GLU A 64 12.23 -7.94 -21.81
CA GLU A 64 12.96 -7.07 -20.89
C GLU A 64 13.38 -5.76 -21.55
N ASN A 65 13.92 -5.81 -22.77
CA ASN A 65 14.35 -4.61 -23.50
C ASN A 65 13.15 -3.70 -23.84
N ARG A 66 12.01 -4.26 -24.25
CA ARG A 66 10.77 -3.48 -24.48
C ARG A 66 10.28 -2.82 -23.20
N THR A 67 10.30 -3.54 -22.08
CA THR A 67 9.92 -3.00 -20.77
C THR A 67 10.85 -1.86 -20.35
N LYS A 68 12.16 -2.00 -20.56
CA LYS A 68 13.16 -0.96 -20.27
C LYS A 68 12.95 0.30 -21.12
N GLU A 69 12.72 0.15 -22.42
CA GLU A 69 12.45 1.29 -23.31
C GLU A 69 11.12 1.99 -22.98
N GLN A 70 10.06 1.22 -22.69
CA GLN A 70 8.78 1.78 -22.25
C GLN A 70 8.90 2.51 -20.92
N ALA A 71 9.66 1.96 -19.96
CA ALA A 71 9.94 2.62 -18.70
C ALA A 71 10.75 3.91 -18.88
N LYS A 72 11.71 3.92 -19.81
CA LYS A 72 12.51 5.10 -20.15
C LYS A 72 11.67 6.21 -20.78
N ILE A 73 10.78 5.85 -21.72
CA ILE A 73 9.85 6.80 -22.34
C ILE A 73 8.87 7.35 -21.30
N SER A 74 8.27 6.46 -20.51
CA SER A 74 7.36 6.82 -19.41
C SER A 74 8.04 7.77 -18.41
N TRP A 75 9.28 7.47 -18.01
CA TRP A 75 10.08 8.33 -17.15
C TRP A 75 10.39 9.70 -17.75
N GLY A 76 10.69 9.75 -19.04
CA GLY A 76 10.91 11.01 -19.77
C GLY A 76 9.68 11.92 -19.76
N SER A 77 8.47 11.32 -19.82
CA SER A 77 7.19 12.05 -19.88
C SER A 77 6.56 12.34 -18.52
N MET A 78 7.02 11.74 -17.42
CA MET A 78 6.45 11.98 -16.10
C MET A 78 6.74 13.40 -15.60
N LYS A 79 5.72 14.04 -15.00
CA LYS A 79 5.88 15.32 -14.31
C LYS A 79 6.72 15.09 -13.06
N LYS A 80 7.91 15.68 -13.00
CA LYS A 80 8.79 15.64 -11.83
C LYS A 80 8.47 16.82 -10.92
N LEU A 81 8.61 16.62 -9.62
CA LEU A 81 8.60 17.72 -8.66
C LEU A 81 9.83 18.60 -8.93
N ARG A 82 9.63 19.91 -9.03
CA ARG A 82 10.72 20.88 -9.27
C ARG A 82 11.22 21.52 -7.98
N GLY A 83 10.37 21.59 -6.97
CA GLY A 83 10.69 22.11 -5.66
C GLY A 83 11.57 21.18 -4.82
N ARG A 84 12.02 21.69 -3.68
CA ARG A 84 12.82 20.96 -2.69
C ARG A 84 11.90 20.22 -1.74
N VAL A 85 12.34 19.06 -1.26
CA VAL A 85 11.70 18.37 -0.14
C VAL A 85 12.57 18.51 1.09
N ARG A 86 12.00 18.94 2.21
CA ARG A 86 12.70 19.05 3.49
C ARG A 86 11.99 18.25 4.56
N ILE A 87 12.77 17.69 5.46
CA ILE A 87 12.29 17.04 6.69
C ILE A 87 12.90 17.82 7.85
N ASN A 88 12.07 18.39 8.73
CA ASN A 88 12.52 19.21 9.87
C ASN A 88 13.55 20.26 9.42
N ASN A 89 13.19 21.07 8.41
CA ASN A 89 14.02 22.11 7.78
C ASN A 89 15.30 21.63 7.07
N LYS A 90 15.58 20.32 7.04
CA LYS A 90 16.73 19.75 6.34
C LYS A 90 16.34 19.25 4.96
N GLU A 91 16.99 19.77 3.92
CA GLU A 91 16.77 19.32 2.55
C GLU A 91 17.20 17.86 2.34
N ILE A 92 16.32 17.09 1.72
CA ILE A 92 16.55 15.69 1.34
C ILE A 92 16.90 15.63 -0.14
N LYS A 93 18.06 15.04 -0.44
CA LYS A 93 18.48 14.79 -1.82
C LYS A 93 17.97 13.43 -2.28
N PHE A 94 17.45 13.40 -3.52
CA PHE A 94 17.01 12.17 -4.17
C PHE A 94 17.91 11.87 -5.36
N ASP A 95 18.27 10.60 -5.52
CA ASP A 95 18.93 10.09 -6.73
C ASP A 95 17.95 10.00 -7.90
N VAL A 96 16.67 9.75 -7.60
CA VAL A 96 15.55 9.81 -8.53
C VAL A 96 14.54 10.82 -8.00
N PRO A 97 14.24 11.92 -8.72
CA PRO A 97 13.36 12.96 -8.19
C PRO A 97 11.94 12.45 -7.91
N PRO A 98 11.23 13.03 -6.93
CA PRO A 98 9.80 12.78 -6.74
C PRO A 98 9.02 13.10 -8.02
N VAL A 99 7.90 12.40 -8.23
CA VAL A 99 7.05 12.57 -9.42
C VAL A 99 5.62 12.87 -9.03
N ILE A 100 4.92 13.61 -9.87
CA ILE A 100 3.51 13.90 -9.72
C ILE A 100 2.76 12.99 -10.68
N LYS A 101 1.92 12.11 -10.13
CA LYS A 101 1.07 11.19 -10.88
C LYS A 101 -0.34 11.22 -10.30
N ASP A 102 -1.35 11.34 -11.16
CA ASP A 102 -2.77 11.35 -10.75
C ASP A 102 -3.08 12.39 -9.65
N GLY A 103 -2.43 13.55 -9.71
CA GLY A 103 -2.58 14.62 -8.72
C GLY A 103 -2.00 14.29 -7.34
N ARG A 104 -1.07 13.32 -7.25
CA ARG A 104 -0.36 12.93 -6.04
C ARG A 104 1.15 12.99 -6.25
N THR A 105 1.85 13.52 -5.26
CA THR A 105 3.31 13.45 -5.20
C THR A 105 3.72 12.07 -4.71
N LEU A 106 4.30 11.29 -5.63
CA LEU A 106 4.94 10.02 -5.32
C LEU A 106 6.42 10.26 -5.06
N ILE A 107 6.94 9.65 -4.01
CA ILE A 107 8.30 9.89 -3.54
C ILE A 107 9.07 8.59 -3.32
N PRO A 108 10.39 8.54 -3.61
CA PRO A 108 11.21 7.39 -3.27
C PRO A 108 11.21 7.16 -1.76
N ILE A 109 10.57 6.08 -1.32
CA ILE A 109 10.27 5.87 0.09
C ILE A 109 11.53 5.77 0.95
N ARG A 110 12.60 5.15 0.43
CA ARG A 110 13.85 4.95 1.17
C ARG A 110 14.49 6.26 1.61
N ALA A 111 14.51 7.28 0.74
CA ALA A 111 15.12 8.57 1.07
C ALA A 111 14.40 9.27 2.23
N ILE A 112 13.06 9.23 2.22
CA ILE A 112 12.23 9.81 3.27
C ILE A 112 12.35 9.03 4.58
N MET A 113 12.21 7.70 4.51
CA MET A 113 12.27 6.84 5.70
C MET A 113 13.64 6.90 6.39
N ASN A 114 14.74 6.93 5.62
CA ASN A 114 16.07 7.17 6.18
C ASN A 114 16.17 8.55 6.85
N GLY A 115 15.55 9.58 6.28
CA GLY A 115 15.48 10.92 6.87
C GLY A 115 14.78 10.95 8.23
N PHE A 116 13.84 10.03 8.46
CA PHE A 116 13.16 9.82 9.74
C PHE A 116 13.85 8.78 10.64
N GLY A 117 15.01 8.25 10.26
CA GLY A 117 15.73 7.23 11.03
C GLY A 117 15.09 5.85 11.03
N ALA A 118 14.27 5.53 10.02
CA ALA A 118 13.68 4.21 9.85
C ALA A 118 14.61 3.26 9.06
N THR A 119 14.50 1.97 9.35
CA THR A 119 15.15 0.90 8.55
C THR A 119 14.24 0.49 7.41
N VAL A 120 14.80 0.30 6.21
CA VAL A 120 14.05 -0.10 5.01
C VAL A 120 14.69 -1.32 4.37
N SER A 121 13.96 -2.43 4.29
CA SER A 121 14.37 -3.66 3.61
C SER A 121 13.49 -3.94 2.39
N TRP A 122 14.04 -4.70 1.44
CA TRP A 122 13.37 -5.07 0.19
C TRP A 122 13.41 -6.58 0.03
N ASP A 123 12.26 -7.17 -0.27
CA ASP A 123 12.11 -8.56 -0.64
C ASP A 123 11.78 -8.65 -2.14
N GLU A 124 12.74 -9.19 -2.87
CA GLU A 124 12.67 -9.33 -4.33
C GLU A 124 11.65 -10.38 -4.77
N VAL A 125 11.42 -11.42 -3.96
CA VAL A 125 10.50 -12.52 -4.27
C VAL A 125 9.06 -12.08 -4.01
N ALA A 126 8.80 -11.51 -2.84
CA ALA A 126 7.50 -10.99 -2.47
C ALA A 126 7.15 -9.66 -3.17
N LYS A 127 8.14 -9.03 -3.81
CA LYS A 127 8.04 -7.66 -4.35
C LYS A 127 7.49 -6.70 -3.30
N ALA A 128 8.09 -6.76 -2.11
CA ALA A 128 7.62 -6.07 -0.93
C ALA A 128 8.73 -5.22 -0.28
N VAL A 129 8.35 -4.04 0.20
CA VAL A 129 9.19 -3.20 1.07
C VAL A 129 8.70 -3.38 2.50
N TYR A 130 9.63 -3.63 3.42
CA TYR A 130 9.37 -3.60 4.86
C TYR A 130 10.10 -2.42 5.48
N ILE A 131 9.42 -1.71 6.37
CA ILE A 131 9.91 -0.48 7.01
C ILE A 131 9.67 -0.60 8.50
N GLU A 132 10.69 -0.28 9.29
CA GLU A 132 10.65 -0.39 10.75
C GLU A 132 11.19 0.90 11.38
N LYS A 133 10.44 1.49 12.32
CA LYS A 133 10.85 2.66 13.11
C LYS A 133 10.20 2.59 14.50
N GLY A 134 10.99 2.23 15.51
CA GLY A 134 10.44 1.95 16.84
C GLY A 134 9.36 0.87 16.74
N ASP A 135 8.16 1.16 17.23
CA ASP A 135 7.01 0.24 17.21
C ASP A 135 6.17 0.30 15.93
N VAL A 136 6.60 1.09 14.93
CA VAL A 136 5.89 1.20 13.64
C VAL A 136 6.53 0.27 12.62
N LYS A 137 5.74 -0.68 12.12
CA LYS A 137 6.06 -1.60 11.04
C LYS A 137 5.14 -1.34 9.84
N ILE A 138 5.73 -1.11 8.67
CA ILE A 138 4.98 -0.89 7.43
C ILE A 138 5.37 -1.95 6.41
N THR A 139 4.38 -2.63 5.83
CA THR A 139 4.56 -3.58 4.73
C THR A 139 3.87 -3.06 3.48
N ILE A 140 4.63 -2.97 2.39
CA ILE A 140 4.16 -2.40 1.12
C ILE A 140 4.47 -3.39 0.00
N VAL A 141 3.43 -3.91 -0.64
CA VAL A 141 3.56 -4.76 -1.83
C VAL A 141 3.44 -3.89 -3.08
N ILE A 142 4.38 -4.01 -4.02
CA ILE A 142 4.36 -3.22 -5.26
C ILE A 142 3.09 -3.52 -6.07
N GLY A 143 2.45 -2.46 -6.56
CA GLY A 143 1.22 -2.53 -7.35
C GLY A 143 -0.06 -2.67 -6.52
N SER A 144 0.05 -2.86 -5.21
CA SER A 144 -1.09 -2.90 -4.29
C SER A 144 -1.49 -1.49 -3.85
N THR A 145 -2.79 -1.25 -3.75
CA THR A 145 -3.37 -0.10 -3.04
C THR A 145 -3.58 -0.41 -1.55
N THR A 146 -3.44 -1.66 -1.14
CA THR A 146 -3.46 -2.06 0.28
C THR A 146 -2.03 -2.18 0.78
N VAL A 147 -1.75 -1.45 1.85
CA VAL A 147 -0.51 -1.47 2.63
C VAL A 147 -0.85 -1.85 4.06
N TYR A 148 0.09 -2.38 4.82
CA TYR A 148 -0.15 -2.78 6.20
C TYR A 148 0.68 -1.92 7.15
N VAL A 149 0.05 -1.33 8.16
CA VAL A 149 0.70 -0.58 9.23
C VAL A 149 0.41 -1.31 10.54
N ASN A 150 1.45 -1.82 11.19
CA ASN A 150 1.32 -2.68 12.38
C ASN A 150 0.31 -3.82 12.15
N ASP A 151 0.46 -4.49 11.01
CA ASP A 151 -0.40 -5.58 10.52
C ASP A 151 -1.87 -5.20 10.23
N ASN A 152 -2.26 -3.94 10.41
CA ASN A 152 -3.58 -3.44 10.03
C ASN A 152 -3.59 -2.93 8.58
N PRO A 153 -4.57 -3.33 7.75
CA PRO A 153 -4.64 -2.88 6.37
C PRO A 153 -5.07 -1.41 6.27
N VAL A 154 -4.33 -0.64 5.49
CA VAL A 154 -4.59 0.75 5.14
C VAL A 154 -4.66 0.85 3.61
N THR A 155 -5.66 1.57 3.10
CA THR A 155 -5.80 1.79 1.65
C THR A 155 -5.17 3.11 1.27
N ILE A 156 -4.34 3.10 0.23
CA ILE A 156 -3.76 4.29 -0.39
C ILE A 156 -4.42 4.57 -1.74
N ASP A 157 -4.45 5.84 -2.11
CA ASP A 157 -5.10 6.37 -3.31
C ASP A 157 -4.40 5.98 -4.60
N VAL A 158 -3.06 6.00 -4.60
CA VAL A 158 -2.23 5.58 -5.73
C VAL A 158 -1.37 4.41 -5.27
N PRO A 159 -1.39 3.26 -5.98
CA PRO A 159 -0.61 2.10 -5.58
C PRO A 159 0.89 2.41 -5.57
N ALA A 160 1.60 1.71 -4.69
CA ALA A 160 3.06 1.75 -4.66
C ALA A 160 3.63 1.26 -6.00
N GLN A 161 4.63 1.96 -6.53
CA GLN A 161 5.16 1.72 -7.87
C GLN A 161 6.66 1.52 -7.85
N LEU A 162 7.16 0.63 -8.70
CA LEU A 162 8.59 0.49 -8.96
C LEU A 162 8.96 1.35 -10.17
N ILE A 163 9.66 2.46 -9.95
CA ILE A 163 10.08 3.41 -11.00
C ILE A 163 11.59 3.57 -10.89
N ILE A 164 12.32 3.27 -11.97
CA ILE A 164 13.80 3.28 -12.00
C ILE A 164 14.39 2.56 -10.78
N ASN A 165 13.90 1.36 -10.50
CA ASN A 165 14.39 0.53 -9.39
C ASN A 165 14.31 1.21 -8.01
N ARG A 166 13.35 2.13 -7.83
CA ARG A 166 12.98 2.74 -6.55
C ARG A 166 11.50 2.53 -6.31
N THR A 167 11.13 2.30 -5.06
CA THR A 167 9.73 2.21 -4.65
C THR A 167 9.20 3.61 -4.38
N PHE A 168 8.20 3.99 -5.16
CA PHE A 168 7.48 5.25 -5.10
C PHE A 168 6.14 5.03 -4.40
N VAL A 169 5.85 5.87 -3.41
CA VAL A 169 4.64 5.78 -2.59
C VAL A 169 4.09 7.20 -2.41
N PRO A 170 2.76 7.39 -2.28
CA PRO A 170 2.18 8.69 -1.97
C PRO A 170 2.81 9.31 -0.73
N LEU A 171 3.32 10.53 -0.87
CA LEU A 171 3.95 11.25 0.24
C LEU A 171 3.01 11.38 1.45
N ARG A 172 1.73 11.67 1.20
CA ARG A 172 0.71 11.83 2.24
C ARG A 172 0.63 10.60 3.15
N PHE A 173 0.55 9.40 2.57
CA PHE A 173 0.49 8.15 3.32
C PHE A 173 1.69 8.00 4.26
N ILE A 174 2.90 8.29 3.76
CA ILE A 174 4.12 8.22 4.57
C ILE A 174 4.05 9.18 5.74
N SER A 175 3.69 10.44 5.49
CA SER A 175 3.64 11.47 6.52
C SER A 175 2.57 11.17 7.58
N GLU A 176 1.37 10.79 7.17
CA GLU A 176 0.28 10.41 8.09
C GLU A 176 0.65 9.21 8.96
N THR A 177 1.24 8.17 8.37
CA THR A 177 1.67 6.97 9.10
C THR A 177 2.72 7.29 10.17
N LEU A 178 3.54 8.33 9.94
CA LEU A 178 4.56 8.79 10.88
C LEU A 178 4.09 9.92 11.81
N GLY A 179 2.80 10.30 11.75
CA GLY A 179 2.24 11.40 12.52
C GLY A 179 2.80 12.77 12.16
N LYS A 180 3.24 12.97 10.91
CA LYS A 180 3.84 14.21 10.41
C LYS A 180 2.87 15.01 9.56
N LYS A 181 3.04 16.32 9.57
CA LYS A 181 2.32 17.25 8.69
C LYS A 181 3.13 17.50 7.43
N VAL A 182 2.44 17.60 6.29
CA VAL A 182 3.02 18.04 5.01
C VAL A 182 2.53 19.45 4.72
N ASN A 183 3.45 20.37 4.50
CA ASN A 183 3.17 21.69 3.97
C ASN A 183 3.69 21.76 2.52
N TYR A 184 2.86 22.25 1.62
CA TYR A 184 3.19 22.38 0.20
C TYR A 184 3.06 23.84 -0.21
N ASN A 185 4.15 24.40 -0.73
CA ASN A 185 4.14 25.73 -1.33
C ASN A 185 3.87 25.59 -2.84
N PRO A 186 2.73 26.10 -3.36
CA PRO A 186 2.39 25.96 -4.77
C PRO A 186 3.26 26.81 -5.70
N ASP A 187 3.84 27.91 -5.22
CA ASP A 187 4.64 28.83 -6.04
C ASP A 187 6.06 28.28 -6.28
N THR A 188 6.66 27.67 -5.26
CA THR A 188 8.01 27.09 -5.33
C THR A 188 8.00 25.58 -5.58
N GLU A 189 6.82 24.95 -5.47
CA GLU A 189 6.64 23.50 -5.37
C GLU A 189 7.40 22.86 -4.19
N ASP A 190 7.86 23.65 -3.21
CA ASP A 190 8.57 23.13 -2.05
C ASP A 190 7.62 22.34 -1.14
N ILE A 191 8.17 21.27 -0.57
CA ILE A 191 7.48 20.38 0.36
C ILE A 191 8.26 20.37 1.67
N ASP A 192 7.59 20.71 2.75
CA ASP A 192 8.11 20.64 4.11
C ASP A 192 7.35 19.57 4.90
N ILE A 193 8.09 18.66 5.52
CA ILE A 193 7.54 17.57 6.34
C ILE A 193 8.05 17.75 7.77
N GLU A 194 7.13 18.01 8.70
CA GLU A 194 7.46 18.47 10.05
C GLU A 194 6.51 17.85 11.08
N GLU A 195 6.86 17.99 12.36
CA GLU A 195 5.93 17.69 13.45
C GLU A 195 4.70 18.59 13.36
N PRO A 196 3.49 18.06 13.63
CA PRO A 196 2.32 18.89 13.81
C PRO A 196 2.61 19.92 14.91
N GLN A 197 2.55 21.21 14.58
CA GLN A 197 2.60 22.25 15.60
C GLN A 197 1.28 22.18 16.37
N GLU A 198 1.34 21.80 17.65
CA GLU A 198 0.20 21.94 18.57
C GLU A 198 -0.14 23.43 18.61
N THR A 199 -1.27 23.79 18.02
CA THR A 199 -1.78 25.15 18.14
C THR A 199 -2.38 25.19 19.54
N GLU A 200 -1.66 25.80 20.49
CA GLU A 200 -2.21 26.10 21.80
C GLU A 200 -3.52 26.85 21.59
N THR A 201 -4.63 26.17 21.86
CA THR A 201 -5.96 26.78 21.86
C THR A 201 -6.03 27.58 23.14
N SER A 202 -5.57 28.83 23.09
CA SER A 202 -5.68 29.79 24.17
C SER A 202 -7.14 29.94 24.57
N GLN A 203 -7.38 29.72 25.85
CA GLN A 203 -8.66 29.82 26.54
C GLN A 203 -9.29 31.20 26.31
N GLU A 204 -10.51 31.22 25.76
CA GLU A 204 -11.35 32.41 25.76
C GLU A 204 -11.95 32.58 27.16
N ASN A 205 -11.27 33.35 28.01
CA ASN A 205 -11.87 34.00 29.17
C ASN A 205 -12.45 35.35 28.72
N VAL A 206 -13.78 35.49 28.72
CA VAL A 206 -14.43 36.79 28.84
C VAL A 206 -15.22 36.82 30.14
N ALA A 207 -14.58 37.47 31.11
CA ALA A 207 -15.11 38.38 32.11
C ALA A 207 -16.43 38.05 32.82
N GLN A 208 -16.29 37.80 34.13
CA GLN A 208 -17.26 38.16 35.16
C GLN A 208 -17.62 39.65 35.06
N GLU A 209 -18.91 39.95 34.92
CA GLU A 209 -19.46 41.23 35.36
C GLU A 209 -20.00 41.08 36.78
N ASP A 210 -19.52 41.99 37.62
CA ASP A 210 -19.86 42.22 39.02
C ASP A 210 -21.17 43.02 39.14
N VAL A 211 -21.71 43.05 40.37
CA VAL A 211 -22.58 44.08 40.98
C VAL A 211 -24.02 43.65 41.40
N THR A 212 -24.05 43.21 42.67
CA THR A 212 -25.00 43.49 43.76
C THR A 212 -26.43 42.96 43.81
N GLN A 213 -26.70 42.40 45.00
CA GLN A 213 -27.98 41.97 45.56
C GLN A 213 -28.87 43.16 45.92
N GLU A 214 -30.14 43.13 45.52
CA GLU A 214 -31.24 43.76 46.25
C GLU A 214 -32.24 42.69 46.69
N ASN A 215 -32.46 42.65 48.00
CA ASN A 215 -33.48 41.89 48.70
C ASN A 215 -34.73 42.77 48.80
N ILE A 216 -35.86 42.36 48.21
CA ILE A 216 -37.20 42.81 48.65
C ILE A 216 -38.12 41.60 48.71
N THR A 217 -38.34 41.16 49.95
CA THR A 217 -39.44 40.32 50.42
C THR A 217 -40.79 40.96 50.10
N GLN A 218 -41.70 40.20 49.48
CA GLN A 218 -43.14 40.35 49.74
C GLN A 218 -43.77 38.96 49.95
N GLU A 219 -44.10 38.69 51.20
CA GLU A 219 -45.12 37.71 51.57
C GLU A 219 -46.48 38.14 51.02
N SER A 220 -47.18 37.22 50.37
CA SER A 220 -48.63 37.15 50.43
C SER A 220 -49.05 35.68 50.35
N THR A 221 -49.83 35.32 51.36
CA THR A 221 -50.30 34.01 51.76
C THR A 221 -51.54 33.57 51.00
N SER A 222 -51.84 32.27 51.12
CA SER A 222 -53.12 31.59 50.83
C SER A 222 -53.32 31.19 49.36
N ASN A 223 -53.63 29.93 48.98
CA ASN A 223 -54.51 28.98 49.68
C ASN A 223 -54.24 27.50 49.28
N GLN A 224 -54.68 26.60 50.16
CA GLN A 224 -54.64 25.13 50.09
C GLN A 224 -55.41 24.54 48.89
N GLN A 225 -55.02 23.35 48.39
CA GLN A 225 -55.89 22.16 48.41
C GLN A 225 -55.15 20.83 48.12
N THR A 226 -55.47 19.84 48.94
CA THR A 226 -55.07 18.42 49.00
C THR A 226 -55.91 17.52 48.09
N SER A 227 -55.32 16.44 47.54
CA SER A 227 -55.83 15.02 47.47
C SER A 227 -55.01 14.23 46.44
N GLU A 228 -54.22 13.21 46.83
CA GLU A 228 -54.59 11.77 46.90
C GLU A 228 -55.09 11.21 45.55
N GLU A 229 -54.33 10.35 44.87
CA GLU A 229 -54.30 8.88 44.98
C GLU A 229 -54.92 8.27 43.71
N THR A 230 -54.23 7.32 43.05
CA THR A 230 -54.77 6.02 42.60
C THR A 230 -53.80 5.31 41.63
N ALA A 231 -53.65 4.01 41.89
CA ALA A 231 -52.79 3.02 41.29
C ALA A 231 -53.26 2.43 39.93
N GLY A 232 -52.35 1.68 39.32
CA GLY A 232 -52.55 0.66 38.27
C GLY A 232 -51.19 0.36 37.60
N GLN A 233 -50.46 -0.75 37.79
CA GLN A 233 -50.79 -2.19 37.72
C GLN A 233 -51.48 -2.47 36.36
N GLU A 234 -51.01 -3.23 35.37
CA GLU A 234 -50.11 -4.41 35.21
C GLU A 234 -49.94 -4.61 33.66
N PRO A 235 -49.57 -5.78 33.07
CA PRO A 235 -48.55 -6.83 33.29
C PRO A 235 -47.53 -6.87 32.10
N GLY A 236 -46.34 -7.47 32.14
CA GLY A 236 -46.03 -8.89 32.34
C GLY A 236 -46.07 -9.68 31.02
N THR A 237 -44.91 -9.98 30.40
CA THR A 237 -44.75 -11.17 29.54
C THR A 237 -43.31 -11.66 29.57
N GLU A 238 -43.16 -12.80 30.22
CA GLU A 238 -41.98 -13.63 30.39
C GLU A 238 -41.87 -14.59 29.18
N ILE A 239 -40.66 -14.80 28.65
CA ILE A 239 -40.38 -15.76 27.58
C ILE A 239 -39.66 -16.96 28.23
N PRO A 240 -40.18 -18.20 28.12
CA PRO A 240 -39.49 -19.37 28.64
C PRO A 240 -38.43 -19.87 27.65
N GLN A 241 -37.36 -20.42 28.21
CA GLN A 241 -36.33 -21.16 27.48
C GLN A 241 -36.72 -22.63 27.37
N GLU A 242 -36.40 -23.24 26.23
CA GLU A 242 -36.24 -24.68 26.04
C GLU A 242 -34.95 -24.92 25.24
#